data_AF-A0A4U9WE12-F1
#
_entry.id   AF-A0A4U9WE12-F1
#
_cell.length_a   1.000
_cell.length_b   1.000
_cell.length_c   1.000
_cell.angle_alpha   90.00
_cell.angle_beta   90.00
_cell.angle_gamma   90.00
#
_symmetry.space_group_name_H-M   'P 1'
#
loop_
_entity.id
_entity.type
_entity.pdbx_description
1 polymer ?
#
loop_
_entity_poly.entity_id
_entity_poly.type
_entity_poly.pdbx_seq_one_letter_code
_entity_poly.pdbx_strand_id
1 'polypeptide(L)'
;MRQVAVTDGDKVAAQIQFGYSVDAYGIGDLVSVIDEVSKGDIDTLVEEYEASYELSDVAKVNGAKRQNLIDAAAIELGMKRFLEQGKFHAFTTNFETLHGMKQLPGLAVQRLMQQGYGFAGEGDWKTAALLRIMKVMGSGLTAALRLWRTTPTTSSRATIWWWVPTCWRSALPLAKEHKPLLGYSISGHPVARPIRPA
;
A
#
# COMPACT_ATOMS: atom_id res chain seq x y z
N MET A 1 9.37 4.12 -12.64
CA MET A 1 10.12 2.92 -13.05
C MET A 1 10.83 3.23 -14.35
N ARG A 2 12.08 2.81 -14.52
CA ARG A 2 12.82 2.98 -15.78
C ARG A 2 12.25 2.04 -16.84
N GLN A 3 12.28 2.48 -18.10
CA GLN A 3 11.87 1.67 -19.26
C GLN A 3 10.39 1.22 -19.25
N VAL A 4 9.49 1.99 -18.63
CA VAL A 4 8.04 1.73 -18.65
C VAL A 4 7.32 2.91 -19.28
N ALA A 5 6.68 2.66 -20.43
CA ALA A 5 6.00 3.71 -21.20
C ALA A 5 4.62 4.09 -20.63
N VAL A 6 3.83 3.10 -20.21
CA VAL A 6 2.41 3.33 -19.86
C VAL A 6 2.23 4.18 -18.60
N THR A 7 3.20 4.15 -17.69
CA THR A 7 3.15 4.92 -16.43
C THR A 7 3.70 6.33 -16.59
N ASP A 8 4.38 6.63 -17.70
CA ASP A 8 4.91 7.95 -18.03
C ASP A 8 3.86 8.85 -18.72
N GLY A 9 4.15 10.13 -18.87
CA GLY A 9 3.29 11.08 -19.59
C GLY A 9 3.45 12.53 -19.13
N ASP A 10 2.69 13.40 -19.78
CA ASP A 10 2.72 14.84 -19.54
C ASP A 10 1.87 15.24 -18.32
N LYS A 11 2.56 15.61 -17.24
CA LYS A 11 1.93 16.05 -15.97
C LYS A 11 1.32 17.44 -16.09
N VAL A 12 1.88 18.33 -16.92
CA VAL A 12 1.36 19.68 -17.12
C VAL A 12 0.04 19.61 -17.87
N ALA A 13 -0.03 18.80 -18.93
CA ALA A 13 -1.27 18.57 -19.65
C ALA A 13 -2.36 17.96 -18.74
N ALA A 14 -1.99 17.00 -17.88
CA ALA A 14 -2.92 16.41 -16.90
C ALA A 14 -3.43 17.45 -15.89
N GLN A 15 -2.58 18.36 -15.43
CA GLN A 15 -2.97 19.44 -14.53
C GLN A 15 -3.91 20.43 -15.20
N ILE A 16 -3.66 20.81 -16.46
CA ILE A 16 -4.57 21.67 -17.24
C ILE A 16 -5.94 21.00 -17.42
N GLN A 17 -5.95 19.71 -17.75
CA GLN A 17 -7.17 18.98 -18.10
C GLN A 17 -8.01 18.59 -16.87
N PHE A 18 -7.36 18.18 -15.78
CA PHE A 18 -8.04 17.56 -14.62
C PHE A 18 -7.83 18.31 -13.30
N GLY A 19 -6.93 19.32 -13.26
CA GLY A 19 -6.72 20.17 -12.10
C GLY A 19 -5.87 19.57 -10.98
N TYR A 20 -5.38 18.33 -11.09
CA TYR A 20 -4.47 17.74 -10.09
C TYR A 20 -3.00 18.00 -10.43
N SER A 21 -2.17 18.28 -9.42
CA SER A 21 -0.73 18.37 -9.57
C SER A 21 -0.05 17.03 -9.29
N VAL A 22 1.14 16.83 -9.87
CA VAL A 22 1.96 15.64 -9.66
C VAL A 22 3.40 16.08 -9.45
N ASP A 23 3.84 15.99 -8.20
CA ASP A 23 5.17 16.39 -7.78
C ASP A 23 5.98 15.16 -7.34
N ALA A 24 7.31 15.22 -7.53
CA ALA A 24 8.23 14.15 -7.16
C ALA A 24 9.13 14.62 -6.02
N TYR A 25 9.20 13.80 -4.97
CA TYR A 25 10.03 14.03 -3.79
C TYR A 25 11.17 13.00 -3.75
N GLY A 26 12.30 13.40 -3.18
CA GLY A 26 13.41 12.48 -2.97
C GLY A 26 13.04 11.42 -1.95
N ILE A 27 13.50 10.18 -2.13
CA ILE A 27 13.24 9.13 -1.14
C ILE A 27 13.86 9.47 0.22
N GLY A 28 14.96 10.23 0.24
CA GLY A 28 15.61 10.71 1.47
C GLY A 28 14.74 11.64 2.30
N ASP A 29 13.86 12.42 1.68
CA ASP A 29 12.91 13.30 2.39
C ASP A 29 11.92 12.45 3.19
N LEU A 30 11.42 11.37 2.58
CA LEU A 30 10.54 10.41 3.26
C LEU A 30 11.28 9.64 4.36
N VAL A 31 12.51 9.20 4.10
CA VAL A 31 13.32 8.47 5.10
C VAL A 31 13.55 9.33 6.34
N SER A 32 13.84 10.62 6.16
CA SER A 32 14.03 11.55 7.28
C SER A 32 12.78 11.64 8.16
N VAL A 33 11.59 11.72 7.55
CA VAL A 33 10.32 11.75 8.30
C VAL A 33 10.02 10.40 8.98
N ILE A 34 10.42 9.27 8.39
CA ILE A 34 10.28 7.94 9.00
C ILE A 34 11.19 7.82 10.24
N ASP A 35 12.42 8.31 10.15
CA ASP A 35 13.40 8.24 11.24
C ASP A 35 13.01 9.13 12.45
N GLU A 36 12.21 10.18 12.22
CA GLU A 36 11.65 11.05 13.27
C GLU A 36 10.43 10.46 13.98
N VAL A 37 9.90 9.32 13.56
CA VAL A 37 8.74 8.70 14.21
C VAL A 37 9.13 8.18 15.60
N SER A 38 8.39 8.59 16.63
CA SER A 38 8.68 8.18 17.99
C SER A 38 8.38 6.70 18.21
N LYS A 39 9.16 6.06 19.08
CA LYS A 39 8.93 4.65 19.45
C LYS A 39 7.53 4.44 20.05
N GLY A 40 7.02 5.39 20.83
CA GLY A 40 5.70 5.29 21.44
C GLY A 40 4.56 5.27 20.41
N ASP A 41 4.67 6.07 19.33
CA ASP A 41 3.70 6.04 18.24
C ASP A 41 3.75 4.69 17.48
N ILE A 42 4.95 4.17 17.27
CA ILE A 42 5.16 2.87 16.62
C ILE A 42 4.54 1.74 17.44
N ASP A 43 4.82 1.71 18.74
CA ASP A 43 4.30 0.69 19.65
C ASP A 43 2.76 0.75 19.68
N THR A 44 2.18 1.95 19.76
CA THR A 44 0.71 2.17 19.70
C THR A 44 0.10 1.64 18.40
N LEU A 45 0.74 1.89 17.25
CA LEU A 45 0.24 1.39 15.96
C LEU A 45 0.36 -0.13 15.85
N VAL A 46 1.40 -0.72 16.43
CA VAL A 46 1.57 -2.18 16.48
C VAL A 46 0.50 -2.83 17.35
N GLU A 47 0.12 -2.21 18.47
CA GLU A 47 -1.04 -2.64 19.27
C GLU A 47 -2.34 -2.58 18.45
N GLU A 48 -2.53 -1.53 17.64
CA GLU A 48 -3.67 -1.45 16.71
C GLU A 48 -3.64 -2.61 15.69
N TYR A 49 -2.46 -3.00 15.20
CA TYR A 49 -2.32 -4.15 14.31
C TYR A 49 -2.73 -5.46 15.00
N GLU A 50 -2.32 -5.67 16.25
CA GLU A 50 -2.70 -6.84 17.06
C GLU A 50 -4.21 -6.88 17.33
N ALA A 51 -4.82 -5.72 17.54
CA ALA A 51 -6.27 -5.61 17.71
C ALA A 51 -7.02 -5.86 16.39
N SER A 52 -6.51 -5.38 15.26
CA SER A 52 -7.22 -5.35 13.98
C SER A 52 -6.99 -6.59 13.10
N TYR A 53 -5.87 -7.29 13.26
CA TYR A 53 -5.46 -8.40 12.41
C TYR A 53 -5.18 -9.67 13.22
N GLU A 54 -5.24 -10.81 12.54
CA GLU A 54 -4.70 -12.06 13.08
C GLU A 54 -3.23 -12.19 12.67
N LEU A 55 -2.32 -12.05 13.63
CA LEU A 55 -0.88 -12.16 13.37
C LEU A 55 -0.45 -13.61 13.18
N SER A 56 0.27 -13.89 12.09
CA SER A 56 1.02 -15.15 11.96
C SER A 56 2.04 -15.32 13.09
N ASP A 57 2.38 -16.56 13.45
CA ASP A 57 3.28 -16.83 14.60
C ASP A 57 4.65 -16.16 14.49
N VAL A 58 5.16 -16.00 13.27
CA VAL A 58 6.42 -15.29 13.00
C VAL A 58 6.35 -13.77 13.20
N ALA A 59 5.14 -13.19 13.25
CA ALA A 59 4.87 -11.75 13.48
C ALA A 59 4.47 -11.42 14.93
N LYS A 60 4.12 -12.43 15.74
CA LYS A 60 3.75 -12.27 17.15
C LYS A 60 4.94 -11.78 17.97
N VAL A 61 4.68 -11.42 19.24
CA VAL A 61 5.72 -11.12 20.22
C VAL A 61 6.70 -12.30 20.30
N ASN A 62 8.02 -12.01 20.26
CA ASN A 62 9.12 -12.98 20.14
C ASN A 62 9.19 -13.77 18.82
N GLY A 63 8.35 -13.45 17.84
CA GLY A 63 8.41 -14.03 16.50
C GLY A 63 9.64 -13.56 15.72
N ALA A 64 10.21 -14.44 14.90
CA ALA A 64 11.46 -14.19 14.16
C ALA A 64 11.42 -12.96 13.22
N LYS A 65 10.22 -12.49 12.84
CA LYS A 65 10.04 -11.32 11.96
C LYS A 65 9.36 -10.14 12.65
N ARG A 66 9.23 -10.14 13.99
CA ARG A 66 8.58 -9.03 14.71
C ARG A 66 9.16 -7.67 14.35
N GLN A 67 10.48 -7.57 14.17
CA GLN A 67 11.13 -6.31 13.77
C GLN A 67 10.61 -5.79 12.42
N ASN A 68 10.31 -6.65 11.46
CA ASN A 68 9.78 -6.24 10.16
C ASN A 68 8.37 -5.62 10.29
N LEU A 69 7.58 -6.08 11.27
CA LEU A 69 6.27 -5.49 11.58
C LEU A 69 6.42 -4.09 12.20
N ILE A 70 7.38 -3.94 13.13
CA ILE A 70 7.71 -2.65 13.75
C ILE A 70 8.22 -1.66 12.70
N ASP A 71 9.12 -2.10 11.81
CA ASP A 71 9.60 -1.28 10.70
C ASP A 71 8.47 -0.93 9.72
N ALA A 72 7.45 -1.77 9.56
CA ALA A 72 6.28 -1.47 8.72
C ALA A 72 5.41 -0.39 9.35
N ALA A 73 5.24 -0.42 10.68
CA ALA A 73 4.52 0.61 11.43
C ALA A 73 5.23 1.96 11.33
N ALA A 74 6.57 1.99 11.48
CA ALA A 74 7.35 3.21 11.30
C ALA A 74 7.18 3.80 9.90
N ILE A 75 7.25 2.96 8.85
CA ILE A 75 7.02 3.38 7.46
C ILE A 75 5.59 3.92 7.27
N GLU A 76 4.56 3.27 7.84
CA GLU A 76 3.18 3.75 7.75
C GLU A 76 3.01 5.13 8.37
N LEU A 77 3.53 5.33 9.59
CA LEU A 77 3.45 6.61 10.29
C LEU A 77 4.22 7.70 9.57
N GLY A 78 5.45 7.43 9.13
CA GLY A 78 6.26 8.40 8.40
C GLY A 78 5.61 8.79 7.07
N MET A 79 5.12 7.82 6.30
CA MET A 79 4.37 8.08 5.08
C MET A 79 3.10 8.89 5.35
N LYS A 80 2.33 8.54 6.38
CA LYS A 80 1.11 9.27 6.75
C LYS A 80 1.43 10.73 7.10
N ARG A 81 2.42 10.96 7.96
CA ARG A 81 2.85 12.32 8.36
C ARG A 81 3.31 13.13 7.15
N PHE A 82 4.13 12.54 6.27
CA PHE A 82 4.60 13.19 5.06
C PHE A 82 3.43 13.60 4.14
N LEU A 83 2.48 12.68 3.94
CA LEU A 83 1.28 12.92 3.12
C LEU A 83 0.39 14.02 3.70
N GLU A 84 0.19 14.02 5.01
CA GLU A 84 -0.65 15.01 5.70
C GLU A 84 -0.01 16.41 5.71
N GLN A 85 1.29 16.50 6.01
CA GLN A 85 2.03 17.77 6.00
C GLN A 85 2.06 18.40 4.61
N GLY A 86 2.29 17.59 3.58
CA GLY A 86 2.28 18.02 2.18
C GLY A 86 0.87 18.16 1.58
N LYS A 87 -0.19 17.86 2.33
CA LYS A 87 -1.59 17.85 1.87
C LYS A 87 -1.80 16.99 0.62
N PHE A 88 -1.08 15.90 0.50
CA PHE A 88 -1.19 14.98 -0.62
C PHE A 88 -2.40 14.06 -0.45
N HIS A 89 -3.03 13.70 -1.57
CA HIS A 89 -4.21 12.83 -1.57
C HIS A 89 -3.98 11.49 -2.27
N ALA A 90 -2.87 11.37 -3.00
CA ALA A 90 -2.45 10.15 -3.66
C ALA A 90 -0.92 10.11 -3.73
N PHE A 91 -0.35 8.91 -3.83
CA PHE A 91 1.09 8.72 -3.92
C PHE A 91 1.46 7.51 -4.78
N THR A 92 2.73 7.43 -5.16
CA THR A 92 3.29 6.27 -5.84
C THR A 92 4.58 5.84 -5.17
N THR A 93 5.00 4.59 -5.40
CA THR A 93 6.31 4.10 -4.94
C THR A 93 7.08 3.56 -6.13
N ASN A 94 8.41 3.57 -6.08
CA ASN A 94 9.25 2.91 -7.06
C ASN A 94 10.24 1.98 -6.35
N PHE A 95 10.14 0.68 -6.60
CA PHE A 95 11.03 -0.30 -5.96
C PHE A 95 12.48 -0.18 -6.41
N GLU A 96 12.74 0.48 -7.54
CA GLU A 96 14.12 0.75 -8.02
C GLU A 96 14.83 1.83 -7.21
N THR A 97 14.13 2.55 -6.32
CA THR A 97 14.68 3.67 -5.57
C THR A 97 14.19 3.60 -4.12
N LEU A 98 14.89 2.78 -3.33
CA LEU A 98 14.59 2.51 -1.92
C LEU A 98 15.78 2.83 -1.00
N HIS A 99 16.67 3.72 -1.42
CA HIS A 99 17.83 4.11 -0.62
C HIS A 99 17.39 4.66 0.75
N GLY A 100 17.93 4.09 1.83
CA GLY A 100 17.56 4.42 3.21
C GLY A 100 16.32 3.70 3.76
N MET A 101 15.50 3.07 2.92
CA MET A 101 14.33 2.32 3.37
C MET A 101 14.71 0.92 3.83
N LYS A 102 14.26 0.53 5.04
CA LYS A 102 14.47 -0.84 5.55
C LYS A 102 13.71 -1.91 4.77
N GLN A 103 12.55 -1.54 4.22
CA GLN A 103 11.71 -2.45 3.44
C GLN A 103 10.77 -1.71 2.49
N LEU A 104 10.24 -2.45 1.51
CA LEU A 104 9.24 -1.93 0.57
C LEU A 104 7.89 -1.71 1.28
N PRO A 105 7.23 -0.54 1.10
CA PRO A 105 5.94 -0.26 1.71
C PRO A 105 4.83 -1.20 1.20
N GLY A 106 4.48 -2.20 2.00
CA GLY A 106 3.40 -3.15 1.72
C GLY A 106 2.15 -2.84 2.56
N LEU A 107 2.18 -3.26 3.83
CA LEU A 107 1.11 -3.04 4.80
C LEU A 107 0.71 -1.56 4.92
N ALA A 108 1.71 -0.68 5.05
CA ALA A 108 1.52 0.77 5.12
C ALA A 108 0.63 1.29 3.97
N VAL A 109 0.91 0.84 2.74
CA VAL A 109 0.16 1.23 1.55
C VAL A 109 -1.26 0.69 1.57
N GLN A 110 -1.45 -0.58 1.98
CA GLN A 110 -2.79 -1.17 2.10
C GLN A 110 -3.67 -0.35 3.04
N ARG A 111 -3.12 0.04 4.19
CA ARG A 111 -3.85 0.80 5.22
C ARG A 111 -4.07 2.25 4.83
N LEU A 112 -3.11 2.92 4.20
CA LEU A 112 -3.31 4.27 3.64
C LEU A 112 -4.40 4.27 2.55
N MET A 113 -4.42 3.27 1.67
CA MET A 113 -5.52 3.15 0.71
C MET A 113 -6.88 2.90 1.38
N GLN A 114 -6.93 2.14 2.49
CA GLN A 114 -8.16 1.98 3.28
C GLN A 114 -8.62 3.31 3.88
N GLN A 115 -7.69 4.17 4.29
CA GLN A 115 -7.97 5.54 4.76
C GLN A 115 -8.38 6.51 3.64
N GLY A 116 -8.38 6.07 2.38
CA GLY A 116 -8.91 6.84 1.25
C GLY A 116 -7.83 7.44 0.33
N TYR A 117 -6.55 7.21 0.59
CA TYR A 117 -5.48 7.67 -0.29
C TYR A 117 -5.48 6.92 -1.62
N GLY A 118 -5.18 7.65 -2.70
CA GLY A 118 -4.87 7.05 -4.00
C GLY A 118 -3.47 6.43 -4.00
N PHE A 119 -3.31 5.30 -4.66
CA PHE A 119 -2.02 4.63 -4.78
C PHE A 119 -1.92 3.89 -6.10
N ALA A 120 -0.73 3.90 -6.66
CA ALA A 120 -0.29 2.91 -7.63
C ALA A 120 1.22 2.69 -7.52
N GLY A 121 1.66 1.48 -7.87
CA GLY A 121 3.07 1.12 -7.85
C GLY A 121 3.85 1.71 -9.03
N GLU A 122 5.17 1.59 -8.95
CA GLU A 122 6.13 1.80 -10.05
C GLU A 122 6.19 3.23 -10.63
N GLY A 123 5.71 4.22 -9.87
CA GLY A 123 5.63 5.61 -10.32
C GLY A 123 4.41 5.93 -11.19
N ASP A 124 3.38 5.07 -11.18
CA ASP A 124 2.14 5.28 -11.95
C ASP A 124 1.22 6.34 -11.33
N TRP A 125 1.54 7.61 -11.58
CA TRP A 125 0.79 8.74 -11.03
C TRP A 125 -0.63 8.84 -11.60
N LYS A 126 -0.85 8.39 -12.84
CA LYS A 126 -2.17 8.41 -13.49
C LYS A 126 -3.15 7.50 -12.77
N THR A 127 -2.75 6.25 -12.51
CA THR A 127 -3.59 5.29 -11.79
C THR A 127 -3.76 5.68 -10.33
N ALA A 128 -2.74 6.26 -9.69
CA ALA A 128 -2.85 6.76 -8.32
C ALA A 128 -3.89 7.89 -8.20
N ALA A 129 -3.86 8.87 -9.11
CA ALA A 129 -4.85 9.95 -9.18
C ALA A 129 -6.25 9.40 -9.47
N LEU A 130 -6.38 8.50 -10.45
CA LEU A 130 -7.66 7.85 -10.79
C LEU A 130 -8.25 7.10 -9.58
N LEU A 131 -7.43 6.35 -8.85
CA LEU A 131 -7.89 5.63 -7.65
C LEU A 131 -8.41 6.61 -6.60
N ARG A 132 -7.74 7.74 -6.37
CA ARG A 132 -8.22 8.76 -5.44
C ARG A 132 -9.54 9.36 -5.90
N ILE A 133 -9.65 9.75 -7.17
CA ILE A 133 -10.86 10.35 -7.75
C ILE A 133 -12.04 9.38 -7.58
N MET A 134 -11.85 8.11 -7.94
CA MET A 134 -12.90 7.10 -7.80
C MET A 134 -13.24 6.79 -6.33
N LYS A 135 -12.27 6.83 -5.41
CA LYS A 135 -12.55 6.71 -3.96
C LYS A 135 -13.41 7.85 -3.44
N VAL A 136 -13.17 9.07 -3.90
CA VAL A 136 -13.99 10.25 -3.54
C VAL A 136 -15.37 10.13 -4.17
N MET A 137 -15.48 9.77 -5.46
CA MET A 137 -16.78 9.57 -6.12
C MET A 137 -17.60 8.44 -5.46
N GLY A 138 -16.94 7.40 -4.96
CA GLY A 138 -17.59 6.28 -4.29
C GLY A 138 -17.92 6.52 -2.81
N SER A 139 -17.63 7.69 -2.25
CA SER A 139 -17.95 7.98 -0.85
C SER A 139 -19.46 7.91 -0.62
N GLY A 140 -19.90 7.08 0.33
CA GLY A 140 -21.32 6.85 0.60
C GLY A 140 -21.94 5.66 -0.14
N LEU A 141 -21.21 5.02 -1.07
CA LEU A 141 -21.63 3.76 -1.68
C LEU A 141 -21.15 2.57 -0.82
N THR A 142 -21.95 1.51 -0.75
CA THR A 142 -21.64 0.29 0.03
C THR A 142 -20.52 -0.54 -0.60
N ALA A 143 -20.18 -0.30 -1.88
CA ALA A 143 -19.17 -1.06 -2.62
C ALA A 143 -17.75 -0.55 -2.37
N ALA A 144 -16.82 -1.46 -2.05
CA ALA A 144 -15.41 -1.13 -1.82
C ALA A 144 -14.61 -1.08 -3.14
N LEU A 145 -13.92 0.04 -3.40
CA LEU A 145 -13.04 0.19 -4.55
C LEU A 145 -11.59 -0.25 -4.25
N ARG A 146 -10.98 -1.01 -5.18
CA ARG A 146 -9.63 -1.59 -5.03
C ARG A 146 -8.77 -1.42 -6.30
N LEU A 147 -7.47 -1.20 -6.09
CA LEU A 147 -6.46 -1.21 -7.16
C LEU A 147 -6.24 -2.62 -7.73
N TRP A 148 -6.15 -2.70 -9.06
CA TRP A 148 -6.05 -3.94 -9.82
C TRP A 148 -4.92 -3.90 -10.84
N ARG A 149 -4.16 -5.00 -10.96
CA ARG A 149 -3.25 -5.25 -12.08
C ARG A 149 -3.49 -6.66 -12.59
N THR A 150 -3.65 -6.82 -13.91
CA THR A 150 -3.71 -8.13 -14.56
C THR A 150 -2.32 -8.76 -14.59
N THR A 151 -2.22 -10.04 -14.21
CA THR A 151 -0.98 -10.83 -14.34
C THR A 151 -1.22 -11.92 -15.39
N PRO A 152 -0.22 -12.27 -16.22
CA PRO A 152 -0.41 -13.30 -17.25
C PRO A 152 -0.69 -14.66 -16.61
N THR A 153 -1.62 -15.40 -17.18
CA THR A 153 -2.00 -16.75 -16.75
C THR A 153 -1.02 -17.79 -17.28
N THR A 154 -0.58 -18.72 -16.43
CA THR A 154 -0.03 -20.00 -16.90
C THR A 154 -1.17 -20.85 -17.45
N SER A 155 -1.11 -21.13 -18.75
CA SER A 155 -2.01 -22.01 -19.47
C SER A 155 -1.90 -23.46 -18.99
N SER A 156 -2.90 -23.95 -18.25
CA SER A 156 -3.29 -25.37 -18.32
C SER A 156 -4.69 -25.60 -17.73
N ARG A 157 -5.61 -25.94 -18.64
CA ARG A 157 -6.92 -26.62 -18.47
C ARG A 157 -7.98 -26.00 -17.55
N ALA A 158 -9.13 -25.79 -18.16
CA ALA A 158 -10.38 -25.32 -17.58
C ALA A 158 -10.81 -26.14 -16.37
N THR A 159 -10.82 -25.50 -15.21
CA THR A 159 -11.79 -25.72 -14.14
C THR A 159 -12.09 -24.33 -13.60
N ILE A 160 -13.38 -24.02 -13.44
CA ILE A 160 -13.86 -22.75 -12.90
C ILE A 160 -13.26 -22.58 -11.50
N TRP A 161 -12.14 -21.87 -11.43
CA TRP A 161 -11.52 -21.42 -10.20
C TRP A 161 -11.51 -19.90 -10.23
N TRP A 162 -12.37 -19.35 -9.38
CA TRP A 162 -12.36 -18.00 -8.84
C TRP A 162 -11.14 -17.17 -9.25
N TRP A 163 -11.41 -16.17 -10.09
CA TRP A 163 -10.48 -15.11 -10.43
C TRP A 163 -9.95 -14.47 -9.13
N VAL A 164 -8.69 -14.72 -8.78
CA VAL A 164 -7.98 -13.93 -7.74
C VAL A 164 -6.82 -13.16 -8.37
N PRO A 165 -7.06 -11.94 -8.85
CA PRO A 165 -5.99 -11.08 -9.32
C PRO A 165 -5.44 -10.26 -8.16
N THR A 166 -4.13 -10.34 -8.01
CA THR A 166 -3.39 -9.68 -6.94
C THR A 166 -2.43 -8.70 -7.62
N CYS A 167 -2.60 -7.40 -7.37
CA CYS A 167 -1.49 -6.47 -7.57
C CYS A 167 -0.44 -6.80 -6.51
N TRP A 168 0.84 -6.84 -6.89
CA TRP A 168 1.94 -7.27 -6.03
C TRP A 168 1.89 -6.52 -4.67
N ARG A 169 1.41 -7.20 -3.63
CA ARG A 169 1.39 -6.78 -2.20
C ARG A 169 0.39 -5.68 -1.78
N SER A 170 -0.06 -4.80 -2.65
CA SER A 170 -0.87 -3.62 -2.25
C SER A 170 -2.36 -3.78 -2.55
N ALA A 171 -2.96 -4.86 -2.06
CA ALA A 171 -4.32 -5.24 -2.44
C ALA A 171 -5.27 -5.09 -1.23
N LEU A 172 -6.36 -4.32 -1.36
CA LEU A 172 -7.27 -3.97 -0.24
C LEU A 172 -8.06 -5.19 0.28
N PRO A 173 -7.97 -5.61 1.55
CA PRO A 173 -8.74 -6.75 2.05
C PRO A 173 -10.26 -6.58 1.79
N LEU A 174 -10.94 -7.64 1.31
CA LEU A 174 -12.38 -7.67 1.10
C LEU A 174 -13.10 -8.21 2.34
N ALA A 175 -14.23 -7.57 2.67
CA ALA A 175 -15.29 -7.94 3.63
C ALA A 175 -14.93 -7.98 5.14
N LYS A 176 -15.85 -7.43 5.95
CA LYS A 176 -15.76 -7.16 7.40
C LYS A 176 -15.97 -8.40 8.30
N GLU A 177 -16.17 -9.59 7.75
CA GLU A 177 -16.67 -10.74 8.54
C GLU A 177 -15.58 -11.43 9.39
N HIS A 178 -14.29 -11.31 9.03
CA HIS A 178 -13.17 -11.85 9.81
C HIS A 178 -11.96 -10.92 9.80
N LYS A 179 -11.18 -10.91 10.89
CA LYS A 179 -9.91 -10.17 10.97
C LYS A 179 -8.99 -10.64 9.84
N PRO A 180 -8.39 -9.76 9.02
CA PRO A 180 -7.46 -10.20 7.98
C PRO A 180 -6.22 -10.84 8.62
N LEU A 181 -5.67 -11.87 7.97
CA LEU A 181 -4.39 -12.45 8.38
C LEU A 181 -3.25 -11.51 8.01
N LEU A 182 -2.47 -11.11 9.01
CA LEU A 182 -1.24 -10.37 8.80
C LEU A 182 -0.05 -11.31 8.87
N GLY A 183 0.48 -11.60 7.68
CA GLY A 183 1.62 -12.47 7.49
C GLY A 183 2.67 -11.82 6.60
N TYR A 184 3.57 -12.65 6.06
CA TYR A 184 4.65 -12.19 5.22
C TYR A 184 4.44 -12.58 3.76
N SER A 185 4.89 -11.72 2.86
CA SER A 185 5.06 -12.01 1.45
C SER A 185 6.25 -12.95 1.19
N ILE A 186 6.35 -13.48 -0.03
CA ILE A 186 7.47 -14.33 -0.46
C ILE A 186 8.83 -13.62 -0.30
N SER A 187 8.87 -12.28 -0.39
CA SER A 187 10.10 -11.50 -0.13
C SER A 187 10.25 -11.03 1.32
N GLY A 188 9.44 -11.51 2.26
CA GLY A 188 9.64 -11.27 3.69
C GLY A 188 9.10 -9.95 4.26
N HIS A 189 8.27 -9.20 3.51
CA HIS A 189 7.60 -7.98 4.02
C HIS A 189 6.18 -8.26 4.53
N PRO A 190 5.71 -7.57 5.59
CA PRO A 190 4.34 -7.70 6.10
C PRO A 190 3.29 -7.31 5.06
N VAL A 191 2.26 -8.15 4.90
CA VAL A 191 1.11 -7.92 4.00
C VAL A 191 -0.14 -8.50 4.63
N ALA A 192 -1.21 -7.71 4.68
CA ALA A 192 -2.52 -8.18 5.11
C ALA A 192 -3.21 -8.96 3.97
N ARG A 193 -3.73 -10.15 4.27
CA ARG A 193 -4.51 -10.97 3.32
C ARG A 193 -5.87 -11.31 3.92
N PRO A 194 -6.94 -11.35 3.12
CA PRO A 194 -8.21 -11.90 3.59
C PRO A 194 -8.02 -13.37 3.99
N ILE A 195 -8.66 -13.78 5.09
CA ILE A 195 -8.75 -15.19 5.46
C ILE A 195 -9.64 -15.86 4.42
N ARG A 196 -9.12 -16.86 3.70
CA ARG A 196 -10.00 -17.70 2.89
C ARG A 196 -10.83 -18.54 3.85
N PRO A 197 -12.18 -18.57 3.74
CA PRO A 197 -12.92 -19.65 4.35
C PRO A 197 -12.36 -20.98 3.80
N ALA A 198 -12.20 -21.95 4.70
CA ALA A 198 -11.74 -23.29 4.38
C ALA A 198 -12.68 -23.99 3.38
#